data_AF-A0A953WW19-F1
#
_entry.id   AF-A0A953WW19-F1
#
_cell.length_a   1.000
_cell.length_b   1.000
_cell.length_c   1.000
_cell.angle_alpha   90.00
_cell.angle_beta   90.00
_cell.angle_gamma   90.00
#
_symmetry.space_group_name_H-M   'P 1'
#
loop_
_entity.id
_entity.type
_entity.pdbx_description
1 polymer ?
#
loop_
_entity_poly.entity_id
_entity_poly.type
_entity_poly.pdbx_seq_one_letter_code
_entity_poly.pdbx_strand_id
1 'polypeptide(L)'
;MPMDEVALDHHDDHDHKPGFFVRWLFSTNHKDIGTLYLVFAMIAGIVGYTLSGLIRMELMEPGIGVLTHFVAGEGDVAIQNAKHFYNVVITYHGLIMIFF
;
A
#
# COMPACT_ATOMS: atom_id res chain seq x y z
N MET A 1 -11.30 69.94 12.67
CA MET A 1 -10.30 68.96 13.11
C MET A 1 -10.53 67.72 12.28
N PRO A 2 -9.63 67.38 11.32
CA PRO A 2 -9.76 66.16 10.54
C PRO A 2 -9.51 64.98 11.49
N MET A 3 -10.38 63.98 11.47
CA MET A 3 -10.17 62.73 12.19
C MET A 3 -9.30 61.86 11.28
N ASP A 4 -8.05 61.75 11.68
CA ASP A 4 -7.00 60.86 11.19
C ASP A 4 -7.59 59.51 10.80
N GLU A 5 -7.57 59.25 9.49
CA GLU A 5 -7.81 57.95 8.90
C GLU A 5 -6.67 57.03 9.36
N VAL A 6 -6.91 56.27 10.43
CA VAL A 6 -6.03 55.17 10.85
C VAL A 6 -6.18 54.05 9.82
N ALA A 7 -5.59 54.24 8.66
CA ALA A 7 -5.20 53.16 7.78
C ALA A 7 -3.91 52.57 8.34
N LEU A 8 -4.01 51.41 9.01
CA LEU A 8 -2.95 50.46 9.42
C LEU A 8 -3.64 49.50 10.41
N ASP A 9 -3.70 48.19 10.23
CA ASP A 9 -2.95 47.27 9.40
C ASP A 9 -3.82 45.99 9.33
N HIS A 10 -4.16 45.51 8.13
CA HIS A 10 -4.74 44.17 8.01
C HIS A 10 -3.61 43.19 8.31
N HIS A 11 -3.57 42.64 9.52
CA HIS A 11 -2.76 41.46 9.80
C HIS A 11 -3.35 40.30 9.00
N ASP A 12 -2.86 40.13 7.76
CA ASP A 12 -2.91 38.86 7.05
C ASP A 12 -2.05 37.87 7.85
N ASP A 13 -2.67 37.23 8.85
CA ASP A 13 -2.14 36.02 9.45
C ASP A 13 -2.05 34.99 8.32
N HIS A 14 -0.87 34.91 7.71
CA HIS A 14 -0.49 33.83 6.82
C HIS A 14 -0.59 32.53 7.62
N ASP A 15 -1.76 31.90 7.55
CA ASP A 15 -2.08 30.63 8.15
C ASP A 15 -1.10 29.57 7.60
N HIS A 16 0.04 29.41 8.28
CA HIS A 16 1.12 28.50 7.94
C HIS A 16 0.67 27.06 8.21
N LYS A 17 -0.34 26.59 7.48
CA LYS A 17 -0.72 25.18 7.49
C LYS A 17 0.48 24.38 6.99
N PRO A 18 1.02 23.44 7.80
CA PRO A 18 2.17 22.65 7.38
C PRO A 18 1.84 21.94 6.07
N GLY A 19 2.78 21.97 5.12
CA GLY A 19 2.61 21.33 3.82
C GLY A 19 2.24 19.86 3.95
N PHE A 20 1.59 19.29 2.93
CA PHE A 20 1.08 17.92 2.93
C PHE A 20 2.09 16.89 3.48
N PHE A 21 3.33 16.91 2.99
CA PHE A 21 4.37 15.98 3.44
C PHE A 21 4.75 16.16 4.92
N VAL A 22 4.83 17.40 5.41
CA VAL A 22 5.14 17.68 6.81
C VAL A 22 3.99 17.24 7.72
N ARG A 23 2.75 17.46 7.29
CA ARG A 23 1.57 17.10 8.08
C ARG A 23 1.30 15.60 8.15
N TRP A 24 1.71 14.81 7.16
CA TRP A 24 1.47 13.37 7.16
C TRP A 24 2.72 12.55 7.53
N LEU A 25 3.89 12.82 6.93
CA LEU A 25 5.10 12.01 7.19
C LEU A 25 5.84 12.40 8.47
N PHE A 26 5.73 13.66 8.89
CA PHE A 26 6.39 14.17 10.10
C PHE A 26 5.38 14.51 11.22
N SER A 27 4.19 13.91 11.20
CA SER A 27 3.18 14.12 12.23
C SER A 27 3.53 13.39 13.52
N THR A 28 3.37 14.06 14.66
CA THR A 28 3.42 13.46 16.01
C THR A 28 2.02 13.14 16.56
N ASN A 29 0.96 13.45 15.80
CA ASN A 29 -0.42 13.20 16.20
C ASN A 29 -0.82 11.74 15.93
N HIS A 30 -1.27 11.03 16.96
CA HIS A 30 -1.68 9.62 16.87
C HIS A 30 -2.85 9.39 15.90
N LYS A 31 -3.67 10.41 15.62
CA LYS A 31 -4.78 10.30 14.66
C LYS A 31 -4.29 10.26 13.22
N ASP A 32 -3.31 11.09 12.89
CA ASP A 32 -2.72 11.15 11.55
C ASP A 32 -1.90 9.89 11.30
N ILE A 33 -1.06 9.53 12.28
CA ILE A 33 -0.27 8.29 12.26
C ILE A 33 -1.20 7.09 12.09
N GLY A 34 -2.24 6.96 12.94
CA GLY A 34 -3.20 5.85 12.85
C GLY A 34 -3.91 5.77 11.50
N THR A 35 -4.27 6.91 10.91
CA THR A 35 -4.89 6.95 9.57
C THR A 35 -3.93 6.44 8.50
N LEU A 36 -2.64 6.79 8.57
CA LEU A 36 -1.63 6.27 7.65
C LEU A 36 -1.45 4.75 7.77
N TYR A 37 -1.46 4.20 8.98
CA TYR A 37 -1.42 2.75 9.19
C TYR A 37 -2.66 2.06 8.60
N LEU A 38 -3.85 2.63 8.75
CA LEU A 38 -5.06 2.06 8.15
C LEU A 38 -5.03 2.09 6.62
N VAL A 39 -4.56 3.19 6.03
CA VAL A 39 -4.39 3.28 4.57
C VAL A 39 -3.35 2.28 4.07
N PHE A 40 -2.22 2.16 4.78
CA PHE A 40 -1.19 1.18 4.45
C PHE A 40 -1.71 -0.27 4.56
N ALA A 41 -2.38 -0.61 5.67
CA ALA A 41 -2.97 -1.93 5.88
C ALA A 41 -4.06 -2.25 4.85
N MET A 42 -4.83 -1.26 4.39
CA MET A 42 -5.80 -1.45 3.31
C MET A 42 -5.12 -1.83 1.98
N ILE A 43 -4.03 -1.14 1.64
CA ILE A 43 -3.24 -1.45 0.43
C ILE A 43 -2.59 -2.84 0.56
N ALA A 44 -1.95 -3.13 1.69
CA ALA A 44 -1.37 -4.44 1.99
C ALA A 44 -2.44 -5.55 1.93
N GLY A 45 -3.63 -5.29 2.46
CA GLY A 45 -4.77 -6.20 2.41
C GLY A 45 -5.26 -6.50 0.99
N ILE A 46 -5.29 -5.52 0.08
CA ILE A 46 -5.65 -5.73 -1.32
C ILE A 46 -4.59 -6.60 -2.03
N VAL A 47 -3.31 -6.34 -1.76
CA VAL A 47 -2.21 -7.16 -2.29
C VAL A 47 -2.31 -8.59 -1.77
N GLY A 48 -2.48 -8.76 -0.46
CA GLY A 48 -2.65 -10.05 0.18
C GLY A 48 -3.88 -10.81 -0.33
N TYR A 49 -5.01 -10.14 -0.54
CA TYR A 49 -6.21 -10.71 -1.15
C TYR A 49 -5.95 -11.23 -2.57
N THR A 50 -5.24 -10.44 -3.39
CA THR A 50 -4.88 -10.83 -4.76
C THR A 50 -3.99 -12.07 -4.78
N LEU A 51 -2.96 -12.12 -3.92
CA LEU A 51 -2.11 -13.31 -3.76
C LEU A 51 -2.92 -14.54 -3.30
N SER A 52 -3.87 -14.34 -2.39
CA SER A 52 -4.81 -15.37 -1.95
C SER A 52 -5.70 -15.88 -3.09
N GLY A 53 -6.09 -15.00 -4.01
CA GLY A 53 -6.82 -15.34 -5.23
C GLY A 53 -5.98 -16.20 -6.18
N LEU A 54 -4.71 -15.82 -6.40
CA LEU A 54 -3.78 -16.59 -7.22
C LEU A 54 -3.57 -18.02 -6.69
N ILE A 55 -3.40 -18.18 -5.38
CA ILE A 55 -3.28 -19.50 -4.75
C ILE A 55 -4.54 -20.32 -4.98
N ARG A 56 -5.74 -19.73 -4.78
CA ARG A 56 -7.00 -20.43 -4.99
C ARG A 56 -7.20 -20.85 -6.43
N MET A 57 -6.84 -20.00 -7.40
CA MET A 57 -6.92 -20.34 -8.82
C MET A 57 -6.01 -21.52 -9.17
N GLU A 58 -4.81 -21.59 -8.59
CA GLU A 58 -3.90 -22.72 -8.80
C GLU A 58 -4.48 -24.04 -8.26
N LEU A 59 -5.20 -23.98 -7.14
CA LEU A 59 -5.80 -25.15 -6.48
C LEU A 59 -7.14 -25.61 -7.09
N MET A 60 -7.63 -24.95 -8.15
CA MET A 60 -8.92 -25.31 -8.77
C MET A 60 -8.88 -26.65 -9.51
N GLU A 61 -7.75 -27.02 -10.09
CA GLU A 61 -7.56 -28.28 -10.83
C GLU A 61 -6.26 -28.96 -10.37
N PRO A 62 -6.23 -30.30 -10.22
CA PRO A 62 -5.02 -31.00 -9.78
C PRO A 62 -3.89 -30.88 -10.82
N GLY A 63 -2.82 -30.17 -10.45
CA GLY A 63 -1.63 -29.98 -11.29
C GLY A 63 -1.08 -28.58 -11.09
N ILE A 64 0.13 -28.31 -11.61
CA ILE A 64 0.65 -26.94 -11.69
C ILE A 64 0.37 -26.41 -13.10
N GLY A 65 -0.46 -25.39 -13.21
CA GLY A 65 -1.07 -25.01 -14.49
C GLY A 65 -1.43 -23.54 -14.64
N VAL A 66 -1.96 -22.89 -13.60
CA VAL A 66 -2.25 -21.44 -13.68
C VAL A 66 -0.96 -20.65 -13.52
N LEU A 67 -0.08 -21.07 -12.62
CA LEU A 67 1.21 -20.43 -12.34
C LEU A 67 2.24 -20.62 -13.45
N THR A 68 2.16 -21.67 -14.27
CA THR A 68 3.09 -21.86 -15.40
C THR A 68 2.98 -20.75 -16.44
N HIS A 69 1.81 -20.13 -16.59
CA HIS A 69 1.62 -18.97 -17.48
C HIS A 69 2.33 -17.70 -16.98
N PHE A 70 2.67 -17.62 -15.69
CA PHE A 70 3.32 -16.45 -15.09
C PHE A 70 4.85 -16.59 -15.00
N VAL A 71 5.40 -17.70 -15.48
CA VAL A 71 6.81 -18.03 -15.29
C VAL A 71 7.46 -18.43 -16.62
N ALA A 72 8.69 -17.96 -16.84
CA ALA A 72 9.44 -18.25 -18.06
C ALA A 72 9.98 -19.70 -18.07
N GLY A 73 9.93 -20.34 -19.24
CA GLY A 73 10.43 -21.68 -19.48
C GLY A 73 9.47 -22.49 -20.36
N GLU A 74 9.92 -23.63 -20.85
CA GLU A 74 9.09 -24.56 -21.63
C GLU A 74 9.25 -25.99 -21.09
N GLY A 75 8.20 -26.80 -21.20
CA GLY A 75 8.17 -28.18 -20.68
C GLY A 75 8.42 -28.27 -19.17
N ASP A 76 9.24 -29.24 -18.76
CA ASP A 76 9.52 -29.54 -17.35
C ASP A 76 10.16 -28.38 -16.58
N VAL A 77 10.87 -27.49 -17.28
CA VAL A 77 11.50 -26.31 -16.68
C VAL A 77 10.44 -25.29 -16.23
N ALA A 78 9.39 -25.10 -17.03
CA ALA A 78 8.27 -24.23 -16.66
C ALA A 78 7.57 -24.74 -15.40
N ILE A 79 7.38 -26.05 -15.28
CA ILE A 79 6.73 -26.68 -14.12
C ILE A 79 7.57 -26.51 -12.85
N GLN A 80 8.90 -26.69 -12.93
CA GLN A 80 9.78 -26.48 -11.78
C GLN A 80 9.81 -25.01 -11.33
N ASN A 81 9.87 -24.07 -12.28
CA ASN A 81 9.86 -22.66 -11.95
C ASN A 81 8.52 -22.23 -11.34
N ALA A 82 7.40 -22.77 -11.83
CA ALA A 82 6.07 -22.54 -11.26
C ALA A 82 5.93 -23.12 -9.84
N LYS A 83 6.49 -24.30 -9.56
CA LYS A 83 6.57 -24.85 -8.19
C LYS A 83 7.32 -23.93 -7.23
N HIS A 84 8.45 -23.40 -7.68
CA HIS A 84 9.22 -22.44 -6.88
C HIS A 84 8.45 -21.15 -6.67
N PHE A 85 7.80 -20.63 -7.71
CA PHE A 85 6.98 -19.43 -7.65
C PHE A 85 5.79 -19.59 -6.69
N TYR A 86 5.13 -20.76 -6.67
CA TYR A 86 4.07 -21.07 -5.72
C TYR A 86 4.54 -20.93 -4.26
N ASN A 87 5.70 -21.49 -3.94
CA ASN A 87 6.29 -21.40 -2.59
C ASN A 87 6.61 -19.94 -2.20
N VAL A 88 7.04 -19.13 -3.16
CA VAL A 88 7.28 -17.70 -2.95
C VAL A 88 5.96 -16.96 -2.70
N VAL A 89 4.95 -17.19 -3.54
CA VAL A 89 3.62 -16.55 -3.44
C VAL A 89 2.93 -16.87 -2.11
N ILE A 90 2.92 -18.14 -1.67
CA ILE A 90 2.28 -18.52 -0.40
C ILE A 90 2.98 -17.90 0.81
N THR A 91 4.32 -17.79 0.76
CA THR A 91 5.11 -17.19 1.84
C THR A 91 4.86 -15.69 1.91
N TYR A 92 4.84 -14.98 0.77
CA TYR A 92 4.51 -13.56 0.71
C TYR A 92 3.07 -13.27 1.11
N HIS A 93 2.12 -14.13 0.74
CA HIS A 93 0.73 -13.99 1.19
C HIS A 93 0.64 -13.99 2.71
N GLY A 94 1.25 -14.98 3.38
CA GLY A 94 1.27 -15.06 4.83
C GLY A 94 2.00 -13.89 5.49
N LEU A 95 3.17 -13.52 4.96
CA LEU A 95 3.97 -12.42 5.50
C LEU A 95 3.21 -11.09 5.41
N ILE A 96 2.62 -10.78 4.26
CA ILE A 96 1.91 -9.52 4.05
C ILE A 96 0.66 -9.43 4.91
N MET A 97 -0.14 -10.50 5.01
CA MET A 97 -1.39 -10.47 5.77
C MET A 97 -1.20 -10.37 7.29
N ILE A 98 -0.07 -10.85 7.82
CA ILE A 98 0.17 -10.89 9.26
C ILE A 98 0.96 -9.66 9.74
N PHE A 99 1.94 -9.20 8.95
CA PHE A 99 2.90 -8.20 9.41
C PHE A 99 2.66 -6.78 8.86
N PHE A 100 1.82 -6.60 7.84
CA PHE A 100 1.62 -5.32 7.16
C PHE A 100 0.14 -4.96 7.04
#